data_AF-A0AAE1PLK0-F1
#
_entry.id   AF-A0AAE1PLK0-F1
#
_cell.length_a   1.000
_cell.length_b   1.000
_cell.length_c   1.000
_cell.angle_alpha   90.00
_cell.angle_beta   90.00
_cell.angle_gamma   90.00
#
_symmetry.space_group_name_H-M   'P 1'
#
loop_
_entity.id
_entity.type
_entity.pdbx_description
1 polymer ?
#
loop_
_entity_poly.entity_id
_entity_poly.type
_entity_poly.pdbx_seq_one_letter_code
_entity_poly.pdbx_strand_id
1 'polypeptide(L)'
;MPHRILIYIGICKISAVKDYWAMQTRVPQVANIMSSKRFRLMKRTIHLNDNTQISGTFNRFFKVRPIFPFLNTMFRAKLHTQKQSVDEVMVAYKGKTAGNLRQYIKNKPDKWGFKLFA
;
A
#
# COMPACT_ATOMS: atom_id res chain seq x y z
N MET A 1 8.85 -3.15 15.93
CA MET A 1 8.52 -3.79 14.63
C MET A 1 7.87 -2.77 13.70
N PRO A 2 8.26 -2.68 12.42
CA PRO A 2 7.86 -1.62 11.47
C PRO A 2 6.35 -1.52 11.21
N HIS A 3 5.61 -2.62 11.38
CA HIS A 3 4.16 -2.64 11.17
C HIS A 3 3.41 -1.65 12.07
N ARG A 4 3.88 -1.41 13.30
CA ARG A 4 3.23 -0.48 14.24
C ARG A 4 3.23 0.96 13.72
N ILE A 5 4.31 1.36 13.04
CA ILE A 5 4.44 2.71 12.49
C ILE A 5 3.40 2.97 11.40
N LEU A 6 3.19 2.02 10.48
CA LEU A 6 2.21 2.19 9.39
C LEU A 6 0.77 2.29 9.93
N ILE A 7 0.43 1.53 10.97
CA ILE A 7 -0.88 1.61 11.62
C ILE A 7 -1.07 2.99 12.26
N TYR A 8 -0.09 3.48 13.03
CA TYR A 8 -0.16 4.82 13.63
C TYR A 8 -0.27 5.93 12.59
N ILE A 9 0.52 5.87 11.51
CA ILE A 9 0.46 6.85 10.42
C ILE A 9 -0.91 6.84 9.72
N GLY A 10 -1.56 5.67 9.64
CA GLY A 10 -2.89 5.53 9.05
C GLY A 10 -3.99 6.20 9.89
N ILE A 11 -3.86 6.15 11.22
CA ILE A 11 -4.82 6.70 12.18
C ILE A 11 -4.55 8.19 12.43
N CYS A 12 -3.33 8.55 12.80
CA CYS A 12 -2.93 9.89 13.19
C CYS A 12 -2.32 10.66 12.00
N LYS A 13 -3.15 11.02 11.01
CA LYS A 13 -2.67 11.68 9.79
C LYS A 13 -2.15 13.10 10.06
N ILE A 14 -0.93 13.36 9.60
CA ILE A 14 -0.31 14.70 9.54
C ILE A 14 0.17 14.99 8.12
N SER A 15 0.56 16.24 7.85
CA SER A 15 0.86 16.77 6.51
C SER A 15 1.86 15.94 5.71
N ALA A 16 3.03 15.62 6.27
CA ALA A 16 4.02 14.79 5.61
C ALA A 16 4.57 13.69 6.52
N VAL A 17 4.96 12.56 5.91
CA VAL A 17 5.55 11.42 6.64
C VAL A 17 6.81 11.81 7.43
N LYS A 18 7.60 12.78 6.96
CA LYS A 18 8.79 13.23 7.71
C LYS A 18 8.43 13.92 9.03
N ASP A 19 7.22 14.49 9.11
CA ASP A 19 6.80 15.35 10.22
C ASP A 19 6.61 14.52 11.50
N TYR A 20 6.36 13.21 11.42
CA TYR A 20 6.26 12.35 12.60
C TYR A 20 7.56 12.33 13.43
N TRP A 21 8.68 12.69 12.81
CA TRP A 21 10.00 12.80 13.45
C TRP A 21 10.47 14.24 13.64
N ALA A 22 9.74 15.24 13.13
CA ALA A 22 10.11 16.64 13.29
C ALA A 22 9.93 17.07 14.76
N MET A 23 10.66 18.10 15.19
CA MET A 23 10.67 18.49 16.60
C MET A 23 9.30 19.00 17.08
N GLN A 24 8.64 19.84 16.29
CA GLN A 24 7.36 20.49 16.65
C GLN A 24 6.16 19.55 16.53
N THR A 25 6.20 18.60 15.59
CA THR A 25 5.09 17.68 15.29
C THR A 25 5.45 16.23 15.63
N ARG A 26 6.44 16.04 16.51
CA ARG A 26 6.96 14.73 16.89
C ARG A 26 5.83 13.87 17.42
N VAL A 27 5.71 12.66 16.87
CA VAL A 27 4.81 11.63 17.41
C VAL A 27 5.66 10.56 18.09
N PRO A 28 5.78 10.55 19.44
CA PRO A 28 6.65 9.62 20.16
C PRO A 28 6.40 8.14 19.81
N GLN A 29 5.14 7.77 19.60
CA GLN A 29 4.71 6.42 19.21
C GLN A 29 5.26 5.97 17.86
N VAL A 30 5.67 6.90 17.00
CA VAL A 30 6.34 6.61 15.73
C VAL A 30 7.84 6.85 15.86
N ALA A 31 8.23 8.02 16.36
CA ALA A 31 9.61 8.49 16.35
C ALA A 31 10.53 7.74 17.30
N ASN A 32 10.00 7.15 18.37
CA ASN A 32 10.77 6.34 19.32
C ASN A 32 10.94 4.89 18.84
N ILE A 33 10.13 4.40 17.89
CA ILE A 33 10.24 3.02 17.38
C ILE A 33 11.45 2.87 16.44
N MET A 34 11.68 3.84 15.55
CA MET A 34 12.87 3.89 14.70
C MET A 34 13.11 5.29 14.16
N SER A 35 14.32 5.57 13.66
CA SER A 35 14.63 6.84 13.03
C SER A 35 13.92 7.02 11.67
N SER A 36 13.66 8.28 11.30
CA SER A 36 13.11 8.65 9.98
C SER A 36 13.96 8.09 8.83
N LYS A 37 15.30 8.11 8.99
CA LYS A 37 16.24 7.57 7.99
C LYS A 37 16.02 6.07 7.79
N ARG A 38 15.91 5.30 8.88
CA ARG A 38 15.68 3.86 8.82
C ARG A 38 14.32 3.52 8.19
N PHE A 39 13.26 4.22 8.59
CA PHE A 39 11.93 4.02 8.01
C PHE A 39 11.92 4.27 6.49
N ARG A 40 12.52 5.39 6.04
CA ARG A 40 12.63 5.71 4.61
C ARG A 40 13.45 4.69 3.83
N LEU A 41 14.53 4.18 4.41
CA LEU A 41 15.33 3.12 3.78
C LEU A 41 14.50 1.86 3.60
N MET A 42 13.86 1.37 4.68
CA MET A 42 13.01 0.18 4.60
C MET A 42 11.90 0.33 3.57
N LYS A 43 11.21 1.47 3.53
CA LYS A 43 10.16 1.74 2.54
C LYS A 43 10.67 1.64 1.08
N ARG A 44 11.94 1.97 0.82
CA ARG A 44 12.55 1.91 -0.52
C ARG A 44 13.02 0.52 -0.91
N THR A 45 13.33 -0.34 0.05
CA THR A 45 13.97 -1.65 -0.18
C THR A 45 13.02 -2.83 0.01
N ILE A 46 11.73 -2.61 0.25
CA ILE A 46 10.75 -3.69 0.33
C ILE A 46 10.56 -4.29 -1.07
N HIS A 47 10.92 -5.56 -1.20
CA HIS A 47 10.66 -6.39 -2.37
C HIS A 47 9.81 -7.59 -1.92
N LEU A 48 8.76 -7.88 -2.68
CA LEU A 48 7.77 -8.91 -2.35
C LEU A 48 7.84 -10.11 -3.30
N ASN A 49 8.70 -10.04 -4.31
CA ASN A 49 8.95 -11.10 -5.25
C ASN A 49 10.42 -11.04 -5.70
N ASP A 50 10.97 -12.18 -6.11
CA ASP A 50 12.33 -12.29 -6.61
C ASP A 50 12.44 -11.72 -8.03
N ASN A 51 13.21 -10.66 -8.20
CA ASN A 51 13.40 -10.01 -9.51
C ASN A 51 14.20 -10.89 -10.49
N THR A 52 14.94 -11.90 -10.02
CA THR A 52 15.65 -12.85 -10.91
C THR A 52 14.69 -13.77 -11.64
N GLN A 53 13.48 -13.95 -11.10
CA GLN A 53 12.42 -14.78 -11.68
C GLN A 53 11.45 -13.99 -12.57
N ILE A 54 11.82 -12.78 -13.00
CA ILE A 54 11.07 -12.05 -14.02
C ILE A 54 11.30 -12.78 -15.35
N SER A 55 10.57 -13.87 -15.57
CA SER A 55 10.45 -14.50 -16.88
C SER A 55 9.80 -13.51 -17.85
N GLY A 56 10.11 -13.59 -19.14
CA GLY A 56 9.58 -12.72 -20.21
C GLY A 56 8.05 -12.68 -20.38
N THR A 57 7.31 -13.24 -19.43
CA THR A 57 5.86 -13.12 -19.24
C THR A 57 5.43 -11.70 -18.88
N PHE A 58 4.40 -11.21 -19.58
CA PHE A 58 3.73 -9.91 -19.45
C PHE A 58 2.93 -9.69 -18.14
N ASN A 59 3.29 -10.34 -17.03
CA ASN A 59 2.58 -10.12 -15.77
C ASN A 59 2.95 -8.76 -15.16
N ARG A 60 2.16 -7.74 -15.48
CA ARG A 60 2.36 -6.35 -15.02
C ARG A 60 2.30 -6.19 -13.50
N PHE A 61 1.80 -7.18 -12.76
CA PHE A 61 1.75 -7.20 -11.28
C PHE A 61 2.76 -8.15 -10.63
N PHE A 62 3.73 -8.68 -11.38
CA PHE A 62 4.72 -9.66 -10.90
C PHE A 62 5.32 -9.30 -9.53
N LYS A 63 5.75 -8.04 -9.35
CA LYS A 63 6.45 -7.58 -8.13
C LYS A 63 5.61 -7.65 -6.85
N VAL A 64 4.29 -7.67 -6.96
CA VAL A 64 3.36 -7.77 -5.81
C VAL A 64 2.54 -9.06 -5.84
N ARG A 65 2.72 -9.90 -6.87
CA ARG A 65 1.93 -11.10 -7.12
C ARG A 65 1.86 -12.05 -5.91
N PRO A 66 2.94 -12.28 -5.15
CA PRO A 66 2.90 -13.22 -4.01
C PRO A 66 1.93 -12.81 -2.88
N ILE A 67 1.57 -11.52 -2.79
CA ILE A 67 0.61 -11.07 -1.77
C ILE A 67 -0.82 -11.53 -2.08
N PHE A 68 -1.23 -11.58 -3.36
CA PHE A 68 -2.64 -11.83 -3.68
C PHE A 68 -3.15 -13.22 -3.23
N PRO A 69 -2.43 -14.34 -3.48
CA PRO A 69 -2.86 -15.64 -2.97
C PRO A 69 -2.96 -15.65 -1.45
N PHE A 70 -1.98 -15.05 -0.75
CA PHE A 70 -2.00 -14.95 0.70
C PHE A 70 -3.24 -14.20 1.22
N LEU A 71 -3.54 -13.02 0.67
CA LEU A 71 -4.73 -12.26 1.06
C LEU A 71 -6.03 -13.00 0.73
N ASN A 72 -6.12 -13.62 -0.45
CA ASN A 72 -7.30 -14.38 -0.84
C ASN A 72 -7.56 -15.55 0.11
N THR A 73 -6.53 -16.31 0.49
CA THR A 73 -6.67 -17.39 1.46
C THR A 73 -7.13 -16.85 2.82
N MET A 74 -6.49 -15.80 3.32
CA MET A 74 -6.82 -15.23 4.62
C MET A 74 -8.23 -14.63 4.68
N PHE A 75 -8.68 -13.98 3.62
CA PHE A 75 -10.02 -13.37 3.57
C PHE A 75 -11.13 -14.41 3.36
N ARG A 76 -10.88 -15.46 2.58
CA ARG A 76 -11.85 -16.58 2.39
C ARG A 76 -12.00 -17.45 3.63
N ALA A 77 -10.98 -17.50 4.48
CA ALA A 77 -11.04 -18.24 5.74
C ALA A 77 -11.93 -17.55 6.81
N LYS A 78 -12.41 -16.32 6.55
CA LYS A 78 -13.29 -15.60 7.47
C LYS A 78 -14.76 -15.89 7.13
N LEU A 79 -15.61 -15.91 8.16
CA LEU A 79 -17.03 -16.12 7.98
C LEU A 79 -17.61 -14.98 7.13
N HIS A 80 -18.25 -15.34 6.02
CA HIS A 80 -18.91 -14.40 5.14
C HIS A 80 -20.39 -14.24 5.54
N THR A 81 -20.92 -13.04 5.36
CA THR A 81 -22.36 -12.76 5.50
C THR A 81 -23.10 -13.28 4.26
N GLN A 82 -24.38 -13.60 4.41
CA GLN A 82 -25.22 -14.11 3.30
C GLN A 82 -25.42 -13.08 2.17
N LYS A 83 -25.30 -11.78 2.47
CA LYS A 83 -25.40 -10.69 1.49
C LYS A 83 -24.02 -10.07 1.32
N GLN A 84 -23.52 -10.08 0.09
CA GLN A 84 -22.25 -9.50 -0.31
C GLN A 84 -22.44 -8.72 -1.61
N SER A 85 -21.64 -7.68 -1.78
CA SER A 85 -21.58 -6.87 -3.00
C SER A 85 -20.12 -6.71 -3.39
N VAL A 86 -19.85 -6.77 -4.69
CA VAL A 86 -18.53 -6.46 -5.24
C VAL A 86 -18.65 -5.12 -5.96
N ASP A 87 -17.73 -4.21 -5.70
CA ASP A 87 -17.70 -2.89 -6.33
C ASP A 87 -16.26 -2.49 -6.68
N GLU A 88 -16.14 -1.39 -7.42
CA GLU A 88 -14.88 -0.81 -7.85
C GLU A 88 -14.29 0.09 -6.76
N VAL A 89 -13.11 -0.28 -6.27
CA VAL A 89 -12.32 0.53 -5.34
C VAL A 89 -11.14 1.16 -6.08
N MET A 90 -10.89 2.44 -5.84
CA MET A 90 -9.74 3.15 -6.38
C MET A 90 -8.64 3.26 -5.32
N VAL A 91 -7.45 2.74 -5.63
CA VAL A 91 -6.24 2.99 -4.84
C VAL A 91 -5.49 4.16 -5.46
N ALA A 92 -5.53 5.31 -4.80
CA ALA A 92 -4.95 6.55 -5.29
C ALA A 92 -3.45 6.39 -5.64
N TYR A 93 -3.10 6.76 -6.86
CA TYR A 93 -1.72 6.76 -7.32
C TYR A 93 -1.50 7.83 -8.39
N LYS A 94 -0.71 8.85 -8.03
CA LYS A 94 -0.42 10.00 -8.91
C LYS A 94 0.92 9.86 -9.67
N GLY A 95 1.67 8.79 -9.44
CA GLY A 95 2.94 8.56 -10.13
C GLY A 95 2.76 8.16 -11.61
N LYS A 96 3.84 8.18 -12.39
CA LYS A 96 3.82 7.94 -13.85
C LYS A 96 4.35 6.56 -14.27
N THR A 97 4.95 5.79 -13.35
CA THR A 97 5.65 4.54 -13.68
C THR A 97 4.72 3.34 -13.86
N ALA A 98 3.43 3.48 -13.56
CA ALA A 98 2.44 2.41 -13.68
C ALA A 98 1.90 2.23 -15.11
N GLY A 99 2.29 3.08 -16.07
CA GLY A 99 1.84 3.00 -17.46
C GLY A 99 0.33 2.90 -17.58
N ASN A 100 -0.15 1.93 -18.37
CA ASN A 100 -1.57 1.65 -18.60
C ASN A 100 -2.28 0.89 -17.44
N LEU A 101 -1.59 0.58 -16.34
CA LEU A 101 -2.25 0.10 -15.12
C LEU A 101 -2.88 1.22 -14.31
N ARG A 102 -2.42 2.47 -14.50
CA ARG A 102 -3.01 3.64 -13.86
C ARG A 102 -4.22 4.08 -14.66
N GLN A 103 -5.37 4.12 -14.03
CA GLN A 103 -6.63 4.49 -14.66
C GLN A 103 -7.16 5.82 -14.11
N TYR A 104 -7.92 6.52 -14.96
CA TYR A 104 -8.66 7.72 -14.59
C TYR A 104 -10.15 7.40 -14.47
N ILE A 105 -10.78 7.74 -13.35
CA ILE A 105 -12.22 7.61 -13.16
C ILE A 105 -12.77 8.97 -12.70
N LYS A 106 -13.54 9.64 -13.57
CA LYS A 106 -14.00 11.02 -13.39
C LYS A 106 -14.78 11.23 -12.09
N ASN A 107 -15.58 10.23 -11.70
CA ASN A 107 -16.55 10.33 -10.61
C ASN A 107 -16.01 9.82 -9.25
N LYS A 108 -14.74 9.42 -9.16
CA LYS A 108 -14.12 9.03 -7.88
C LYS A 108 -13.41 10.25 -7.25
N PRO A 109 -13.38 10.37 -5.90
CA PRO A 109 -12.66 11.46 -5.22
C PRO A 109 -11.19 11.53 -5.62
N ASP A 110 -10.51 10.39 -5.59
CA ASP A 110 -9.19 10.21 -6.21
C ASP A 110 -9.37 9.74 -7.64
N LYS A 111 -9.23 10.67 -8.59
CA LYS A 111 -9.51 10.36 -10.00
C LYS A 111 -8.46 9.47 -10.65
N TRP A 112 -7.21 9.48 -10.17
CA TRP A 112 -6.10 8.72 -10.74
C TRP A 112 -5.61 7.64 -9.76
N GLY A 113 -5.55 6.38 -10.22
CA GLY A 113 -5.07 5.30 -9.38
C GLY A 113 -5.11 3.92 -10.01
N PHE A 114 -5.00 2.89 -9.18
CA PHE A 114 -5.24 1.50 -9.55
C PHE A 114 -6.68 1.14 -9.21
N LYS A 115 -7.41 0.64 -10.21
CA LYS A 115 -8.76 0.11 -10.04
C LYS A 115 -8.69 -1.33 -9.53
N LEU A 116 -9.43 -1.62 -8.47
CA LEU A 116 -9.60 -2.94 -7.89
C LEU A 116 -11.10 -3.28 -7.85
N PHE A 117 -11.43 -4.56 -7.95
CA PHE A 117 -12.77 -5.08 -7.65
C PHE A 117 -12.69 -5.82 -6.33
N ALA A 118 -13.52 -5.45 -5.36
CA ALA A 118 -13.54 -6.03 -4.03
C ALA A 118 -14.94 -6.00 -3.44
#